data_AF-A0A1Y3LAQ6-F1
#
_entry.id   AF-A0A1Y3LAQ6-F1
#
_cell.length_a   1.000
_cell.length_b   1.000
_cell.length_c   1.000
_cell.angle_alpha   90.00
_cell.angle_beta   90.00
_cell.angle_gamma   90.00
#
_symmetry.space_group_name_H-M   'P 1'
#
loop_
_entity.id
_entity.type
_entity.pdbx_description
1 polymer ?
#
loop_
_entity_poly.entity_id
_entity_poly.type
_entity_poly.pdbx_seq_one_letter_code
_entity_poly.pdbx_strand_id
1 'polypeptide(L)'
;MNLARTLALSSALLLGGCGDETFMSVRFQTDVGTARWGLDPINLQMIGEALEQRQVDPKRLRFDVDAEDKRLVHVVLLQPLDEQQQAALRGLFEDIVQARNAVTFAIEVTLQPTAAERQRLTPSQLQALEAMPASFTLPAEPGDEVSTVAAMPEQWPGTTMDVNEQVQAEVSCLLYISPRQYYPGMTDVYAAKGDDPQRVVLEFAETGEANAFSLWKVSARYRFKQASLQQQVDKGELALLPADEQNRKSLSIAFKLADLGEHELMRAYQIDYRVKALNSQCYAEQMKLGRPYTFFMGAGLDRVEAVTYPQK
;
A
#
# COMPACT_ATOMS: atom_id res chain seq x y z
N MET A 1 -43.65 9.68 -60.12
CA MET A 1 -42.32 9.31 -59.59
C MET A 1 -41.78 10.47 -58.76
N ASN A 2 -41.17 10.18 -57.60
CA ASN A 2 -40.47 11.08 -56.66
C ASN A 2 -41.06 11.26 -55.25
N LEU A 3 -41.87 10.32 -54.75
CA LEU A 3 -42.01 10.13 -53.29
C LEU A 3 -40.75 9.55 -52.63
N ALA A 4 -39.79 9.05 -53.42
CA ALA A 4 -38.55 8.43 -52.92
C ALA A 4 -37.45 9.43 -52.52
N ARG A 5 -37.62 10.74 -52.79
CA ARG A 5 -36.60 11.76 -52.44
C ARG A 5 -36.85 12.46 -51.11
N THR A 6 -38.08 12.42 -50.57
CA THR A 6 -38.41 13.06 -49.29
C THR A 6 -38.19 12.17 -48.07
N LEU A 7 -38.05 10.85 -48.27
CA LEU A 7 -37.77 9.88 -47.19
C LEU A 7 -36.27 9.71 -46.89
N ALA A 8 -35.37 10.28 -47.71
CA ALA A 8 -33.93 10.19 -47.48
C ALA A 8 -33.38 11.26 -46.52
N LEU A 9 -34.12 12.34 -46.27
CA LEU A 9 -33.69 13.39 -45.32
C LEU A 9 -34.14 13.14 -43.87
N SER A 10 -35.15 12.31 -43.64
CA SER A 10 -35.60 11.98 -42.28
C SER A 10 -34.73 10.92 -41.59
N SER A 11 -33.99 10.13 -42.37
CA SER A 11 -33.13 9.05 -41.86
C SER A 11 -31.69 9.50 -41.57
N ALA A 12 -31.29 10.69 -42.03
CA ALA A 12 -29.97 11.27 -41.75
C ALA A 12 -29.89 11.97 -40.38
N LEU A 13 -31.02 12.17 -39.69
CA LEU A 13 -31.10 12.76 -38.35
C LEU A 13 -31.13 11.72 -37.21
N LEU A 14 -31.09 10.42 -37.54
CA LEU A 14 -31.14 9.33 -36.55
C LEU A 14 -29.82 8.54 -36.42
N LEU A 15 -28.75 8.99 -37.10
CA LEU A 15 -27.39 8.44 -36.96
C LEU A 15 -26.43 9.35 -36.17
N GLY A 16 -26.91 10.51 -35.71
CA GLY A 16 -26.30 11.22 -34.58
C GLY A 16 -26.73 10.57 -33.28
N GLY A 17 -26.39 9.30 -33.09
CA GLY A 17 -26.35 8.75 -31.74
C GLY A 17 -25.27 9.54 -31.01
N CYS A 18 -25.63 10.61 -30.31
CA CYS A 18 -24.86 11.11 -29.18
C CYS A 18 -24.88 10.00 -28.12
N GLY A 19 -24.16 8.92 -28.40
CA GLY A 19 -23.78 7.96 -27.40
C GLY A 19 -22.99 8.74 -26.38
N ASP A 20 -23.27 8.47 -25.11
CA ASP A 20 -22.53 8.98 -23.98
C ASP A 20 -21.05 8.57 -24.11
N GLU A 21 -20.28 9.31 -24.91
CA GLU A 21 -18.89 9.02 -25.17
C GLU A 21 -18.13 9.21 -23.86
N THR A 22 -17.48 8.13 -23.42
CA THR A 22 -16.60 8.16 -22.27
C THR A 22 -15.52 9.19 -22.54
N PHE A 23 -15.35 10.16 -21.64
CA PHE A 23 -14.29 11.16 -21.75
C PHE A 23 -12.95 10.63 -21.26
N MET A 24 -12.96 9.89 -20.16
CA MET A 24 -11.81 9.19 -19.60
C MET A 24 -12.28 8.00 -18.76
N SER A 25 -11.38 7.06 -18.52
CA SER A 25 -11.60 5.97 -17.56
C SER A 25 -10.58 6.05 -16.44
N VAL A 26 -11.05 5.86 -15.21
CA VAL A 26 -10.24 5.93 -13.99
C VAL A 26 -10.24 4.56 -13.34
N ARG A 27 -9.05 4.01 -13.08
CA ARG A 27 -8.86 2.73 -12.40
C ARG A 27 -8.43 2.96 -10.96
N PHE A 28 -9.12 2.32 -10.03
CA PHE A 28 -8.81 2.30 -8.60
C PHE A 28 -8.13 0.99 -8.19
N GLN A 29 -7.43 0.99 -7.06
CA GLN A 29 -6.81 -0.20 -6.49
C GLN A 29 -7.86 -1.15 -5.90
N THR A 30 -8.93 -0.60 -5.33
CA THR A 30 -10.02 -1.30 -4.66
C THR A 30 -11.34 -1.04 -5.35
N ASP A 31 -12.33 -1.91 -5.12
CA ASP A 31 -13.70 -1.71 -5.62
C ASP A 31 -14.24 -0.35 -5.15
N VAL A 32 -14.96 0.35 -6.05
CA VAL A 32 -15.50 1.69 -5.77
C VAL A 32 -17.02 1.79 -5.93
N GLY A 33 -17.67 0.69 -6.30
CA GLY A 33 -19.11 0.58 -6.45
C GLY A 33 -19.52 -0.60 -7.32
N THR A 34 -20.64 -0.47 -8.02
CA THR A 34 -21.16 -1.49 -8.92
C THR A 34 -21.83 -0.87 -10.14
N ALA A 35 -21.81 -1.54 -11.29
CA ALA A 35 -22.50 -1.03 -12.49
C ALA A 35 -24.00 -0.77 -12.30
N ARG A 36 -24.67 -1.48 -11.39
CA ARG A 36 -26.09 -1.28 -11.10
C ARG A 36 -26.38 -0.01 -10.29
N TRP A 37 -25.50 0.34 -9.37
CA TRP A 37 -25.72 1.42 -8.40
C TRP A 37 -24.78 2.62 -8.58
N GLY A 38 -23.83 2.52 -9.50
CA GLY A 38 -22.76 3.49 -9.69
C GLY A 38 -21.72 3.41 -8.57
N LEU A 39 -21.05 4.53 -8.34
CA LEU A 39 -20.11 4.71 -7.24
C LEU A 39 -20.81 4.57 -5.88
N ASP A 40 -20.12 3.96 -4.92
CA ASP A 40 -20.57 3.94 -3.53
C ASP A 40 -20.68 5.38 -2.98
N PRO A 41 -21.61 5.67 -2.06
CA PRO A 41 -21.88 7.03 -1.59
C PRO A 41 -20.65 7.79 -1.10
N ILE A 42 -19.72 7.10 -0.42
CA ILE A 42 -18.48 7.70 0.08
C ILE A 42 -17.59 8.17 -1.08
N ASN A 43 -17.38 7.32 -2.09
CA ASN A 43 -16.56 7.67 -3.26
C ASN A 43 -17.19 8.80 -4.06
N LEU A 44 -18.52 8.74 -4.27
CA LEU A 44 -19.27 9.77 -4.97
C LEU A 44 -19.15 11.13 -4.27
N GLN A 45 -19.29 11.15 -2.94
CA GLN A 45 -19.14 12.36 -2.15
C GLN A 45 -17.71 12.94 -2.26
N MET A 46 -16.69 12.11 -2.04
CA MET A 46 -15.29 12.56 -2.10
C MET A 46 -14.89 13.09 -3.49
N ILE A 47 -15.33 12.41 -4.56
CA ILE A 47 -15.11 12.86 -5.94
C ILE A 47 -15.85 14.19 -6.18
N GLY A 48 -17.10 14.30 -5.75
CA GLY A 48 -17.91 15.51 -5.88
C GLY A 48 -17.26 16.72 -5.21
N GLU A 49 -16.86 16.58 -3.94
CA GLU A 49 -16.20 17.65 -3.19
C GLU A 49 -14.88 18.08 -3.85
N ALA A 50 -14.08 17.13 -4.36
CA ALA A 50 -12.81 17.44 -5.01
C ALA A 50 -12.98 18.12 -6.38
N LEU A 51 -14.06 17.80 -7.12
CA LEU A 51 -14.41 18.47 -8.36
C LEU A 51 -14.88 19.91 -8.11
N GLU A 52 -15.73 20.12 -7.11
CA GLU A 52 -16.21 21.45 -6.73
C GLU A 52 -15.04 22.37 -6.31
N GLN A 53 -14.08 21.85 -5.54
CA GLN A 53 -12.84 22.57 -5.20
C GLN A 53 -12.03 22.99 -6.44
N ARG A 54 -12.12 22.23 -7.53
CA ARG A 54 -11.49 22.53 -8.82
C ARG A 54 -12.40 23.27 -9.80
N GLN A 55 -13.55 23.78 -9.33
CA GLN A 55 -14.52 24.55 -10.12
C GLN A 55 -15.13 23.74 -11.29
N VAL A 56 -15.21 22.42 -11.13
CA VAL A 56 -15.93 21.52 -12.04
C VAL A 56 -17.24 21.11 -11.38
N ASP A 57 -18.37 21.44 -11.99
CA ASP A 57 -19.70 21.05 -11.48
C ASP A 57 -19.91 19.53 -11.65
N PRO A 58 -20.02 18.75 -10.56
CA PRO A 58 -20.20 17.30 -10.63
C PRO A 58 -21.47 16.87 -11.37
N LYS A 59 -22.51 17.73 -11.41
CA LYS A 59 -23.79 17.42 -12.10
C LYS A 59 -23.66 17.40 -13.61
N ARG A 60 -22.54 17.89 -14.15
CA ARG A 60 -22.21 17.84 -15.59
C ARG A 60 -21.52 16.54 -15.98
N LEU A 61 -21.27 15.66 -15.01
CA LEU A 61 -20.59 14.40 -15.17
C LEU A 61 -21.50 13.24 -14.77
N ARG A 62 -21.28 12.08 -15.39
CA ARG A 62 -21.77 10.80 -14.92
C ARG A 62 -20.60 9.86 -14.70
N PHE A 63 -20.67 9.09 -13.62
CA PHE A 63 -19.66 8.10 -13.25
C PHE A 63 -20.26 6.71 -13.37
N ASP A 64 -19.89 6.00 -14.43
CA ASP A 64 -20.38 4.66 -14.71
C ASP A 64 -19.31 3.64 -14.29
N VAL A 65 -19.60 2.87 -13.24
CA VAL A 65 -18.73 1.75 -12.82
C VAL A 65 -18.85 0.64 -13.85
N ASP A 66 -17.72 0.12 -14.33
CA ASP A 66 -17.70 -0.96 -15.32
C ASP A 66 -18.39 -2.23 -14.79
N ALA A 67 -19.04 -2.97 -15.69
CA ALA A 67 -19.81 -4.15 -15.33
C ALA A 67 -18.95 -5.37 -14.99
N GLU A 68 -17.75 -5.44 -15.56
CA GLU A 68 -16.82 -6.57 -15.41
C GLU A 68 -15.71 -6.24 -14.40
N ASP A 69 -15.30 -4.97 -14.29
CA ASP A 69 -14.28 -4.51 -13.35
C ASP A 69 -14.79 -3.37 -12.46
N LYS A 70 -15.19 -3.70 -11.23
CA LYS A 70 -15.71 -2.73 -10.23
C LYS A 70 -14.72 -1.67 -9.77
N ARG A 71 -13.47 -1.76 -10.23
CA ARG A 71 -12.40 -0.79 -10.00
C ARG A 71 -12.27 0.22 -11.12
N LEU A 72 -12.92 -0.03 -12.27
CA LEU A 72 -12.89 0.83 -13.44
C LEU A 72 -14.13 1.71 -13.46
N VAL A 73 -13.93 3.01 -13.62
CA VAL A 73 -15.00 4.01 -13.68
C VAL A 73 -14.86 4.80 -14.97
N HIS A 74 -15.90 4.78 -15.79
CA HIS A 74 -16.00 5.62 -16.98
C HIS A 74 -16.62 6.95 -16.60
N VAL A 75 -15.91 8.03 -16.92
CA VAL A 75 -16.39 9.40 -16.72
C VAL A 75 -16.98 9.90 -18.02
N VAL A 76 -18.27 10.20 -18.00
CA VAL A 76 -19.04 10.67 -19.14
C VAL A 76 -19.39 12.14 -18.93
N LEU A 77 -19.27 12.96 -19.99
CA LEU A 77 -19.72 14.35 -19.96
C LEU A 77 -21.21 14.40 -20.32
N LEU A 78 -22.05 14.77 -19.35
CA LEU A 78 -23.47 15.04 -19.61
C LEU A 78 -23.68 16.40 -20.29
N GLN A 79 -22.73 17.32 -20.09
CA GLN A 79 -22.73 18.65 -20.72
C GLN A 79 -21.29 19.04 -21.13
N PRO A 80 -21.11 19.82 -22.21
CA PRO A 80 -19.78 20.21 -22.68
C PRO A 80 -19.01 21.05 -21.65
N LEU A 81 -17.89 20.55 -21.15
CA LEU A 81 -16.96 21.32 -20.32
C LEU A 81 -16.07 22.21 -21.19
N ASP A 82 -15.73 23.41 -20.73
CA ASP A 82 -14.70 24.24 -21.37
C ASP A 82 -13.29 23.64 -21.18
N GLU A 83 -12.29 24.17 -21.88
CA GLU A 83 -10.93 23.63 -21.86
C GLU A 83 -10.31 23.65 -20.45
N GLN A 84 -10.60 24.68 -19.66
CA GLN A 84 -10.09 24.80 -18.29
C GLN A 84 -10.74 23.74 -17.38
N GLN A 85 -12.05 23.54 -17.49
CA GLN A 85 -12.79 22.51 -16.76
C GLN A 85 -12.36 21.10 -17.17
N GLN A 86 -12.11 20.85 -18.45
CA GLN A 86 -11.57 19.58 -18.92
C GLN A 86 -10.17 19.33 -18.35
N ALA A 87 -9.29 20.33 -18.37
CA ALA A 87 -7.96 20.20 -17.77
C ALA A 87 -8.04 19.97 -16.25
N ALA A 88 -8.94 20.67 -15.55
CA ALA A 88 -9.16 20.49 -14.12
C ALA A 88 -9.68 19.09 -13.77
N LEU A 89 -10.60 18.55 -14.57
CA LEU A 89 -11.12 17.18 -14.44
C LEU A 89 -10.03 16.13 -14.67
N ARG A 90 -9.19 16.29 -15.70
CA ARG A 90 -8.04 15.39 -15.93
C ARG A 90 -7.06 15.45 -14.77
N GLY A 91 -6.67 16.68 -14.39
CA GLY A 91 -5.75 16.93 -13.29
C GLY A 91 -6.20 16.33 -11.96
N LEU A 92 -7.51 16.28 -11.67
CA LEU A 92 -8.01 15.66 -10.44
C LEU A 92 -7.45 14.25 -10.21
N PHE A 93 -7.47 13.42 -11.24
CA PHE A 93 -7.04 12.02 -11.15
C PHE A 93 -5.57 11.85 -11.54
N GLU A 94 -5.09 12.58 -12.55
CA GLU A 94 -3.69 12.51 -13.00
C GLU A 94 -2.72 12.96 -11.92
N ASP A 95 -3.04 14.02 -11.17
CA ASP A 95 -2.19 14.51 -10.07
C ASP A 95 -2.02 13.43 -8.98
N ILE A 96 -3.07 12.63 -8.73
CA ILE A 96 -3.03 11.52 -7.77
C ILE A 96 -2.13 10.41 -8.28
N VAL A 97 -2.27 10.00 -9.54
CA VAL A 97 -1.42 8.98 -10.16
C VAL A 97 0.05 9.41 -10.14
N GLN A 98 0.33 10.67 -10.48
CA GLN A 98 1.70 11.22 -10.43
C GLN A 98 2.25 11.22 -9.00
N ALA A 99 1.48 11.71 -8.04
CA ALA A 99 1.89 11.75 -6.64
C ALA A 99 2.12 10.34 -6.05
N ARG A 100 1.25 9.38 -6.38
CA ARG A 100 1.40 7.96 -6.01
C ARG A 100 2.70 7.39 -6.58
N ASN A 101 2.96 7.58 -7.87
CA ASN A 101 4.13 7.04 -8.54
C ASN A 101 5.45 7.69 -8.08
N ALA A 102 5.39 8.89 -7.50
CA ALA A 102 6.55 9.56 -6.91
C ALA A 102 6.91 9.04 -5.51
N VAL A 103 6.00 8.32 -4.83
CA VAL A 103 6.24 7.75 -3.50
C VAL A 103 6.94 6.41 -3.64
N THR A 104 7.96 6.20 -2.81
CA THR A 104 8.60 4.90 -2.69
C THR A 104 8.93 4.59 -1.24
N PHE A 105 8.57 3.39 -0.82
CA PHE A 105 9.00 2.83 0.47
C PHE A 105 10.26 2.00 0.33
N ALA A 106 10.90 2.02 -0.85
CA ALA A 106 12.14 1.30 -1.08
C ALA A 106 13.18 1.67 -0.03
N ILE A 107 13.91 0.64 0.40
CA ILE A 107 14.97 0.78 1.38
C ILE A 107 16.32 0.65 0.69
N GLU A 108 17.25 1.51 1.05
CA GLU A 108 18.67 1.32 0.76
C GLU A 108 19.27 0.47 1.87
N VAL A 109 19.80 -0.69 1.52
CA VAL A 109 20.51 -1.60 2.42
C VAL A 109 22.00 -1.39 2.23
N THR A 110 22.71 -1.12 3.32
CA THR A 110 24.17 -1.01 3.37
C THR A 110 24.76 -2.20 4.11
N LEU A 111 25.66 -2.94 3.45
CA LEU A 111 26.34 -4.08 4.04
C LEU A 111 27.27 -3.62 5.17
N GLN A 112 27.15 -4.27 6.34
CA GLN A 112 27.98 -4.00 7.53
C GLN A 112 28.47 -5.31 8.18
N PRO A 113 29.09 -6.24 7.43
CA PRO A 113 29.57 -7.49 7.99
C PRO A 113 30.72 -7.25 8.95
N THR A 114 30.63 -7.84 10.14
CA THR A 114 31.69 -7.87 11.15
C THR A 114 32.86 -8.75 10.69
N ALA A 115 34.04 -8.53 11.27
CA ALA A 115 35.21 -9.37 10.99
C ALA A 115 34.95 -10.86 11.30
N ALA A 116 34.20 -11.13 12.37
CA ALA A 116 33.82 -12.49 12.76
C ALA A 116 32.87 -13.15 11.75
N GLU A 117 31.92 -12.41 11.17
CA GLU A 117 31.06 -12.92 10.11
C GLU A 117 31.88 -13.26 8.86
N ARG A 118 32.78 -12.36 8.43
CA ARG A 118 33.65 -12.60 7.27
C ARG A 118 34.52 -13.84 7.43
N GLN A 119 35.06 -14.09 8.63
CA GLN A 119 35.88 -15.27 8.91
C GLN A 119 35.12 -16.60 8.86
N ARG A 120 33.79 -16.58 9.00
CA ARG A 120 32.94 -17.78 8.94
C ARG A 120 32.50 -18.14 7.52
N LEU A 121 32.65 -17.21 6.57
CA LEU A 121 32.28 -17.45 5.17
C LEU A 121 33.30 -18.37 4.50
N THR A 122 32.83 -19.22 3.60
CA THR A 122 33.72 -19.95 2.69
C THR A 122 34.40 -18.97 1.72
N PRO A 123 35.49 -19.37 1.03
CA PRO A 123 36.11 -18.51 0.02
C PRO A 123 35.16 -18.06 -1.09
N SER A 124 34.24 -18.94 -1.54
CA SER A 124 33.24 -18.60 -2.56
C SER A 124 32.20 -17.60 -2.05
N GLN A 125 31.73 -17.76 -0.82
CA GLN A 125 30.80 -16.82 -0.18
C GLN A 125 31.44 -15.46 0.07
N LEU A 126 32.72 -15.43 0.49
CA LEU A 126 33.46 -14.19 0.67
C LEU A 126 33.64 -13.47 -0.68
N GLN A 127 34.00 -14.20 -1.74
CA GLN A 127 34.09 -13.64 -3.08
C GLN A 127 32.74 -13.09 -3.58
N ALA A 128 31.64 -13.81 -3.33
CA ALA A 128 30.29 -13.35 -3.65
C ALA A 128 29.95 -12.06 -2.89
N LEU A 129 30.23 -12.01 -1.58
CA LEU A 129 30.04 -10.81 -0.76
C LEU A 129 30.86 -9.62 -1.25
N GLU A 130 32.11 -9.84 -1.66
CA GLU A 130 33.01 -8.78 -2.17
C GLU A 130 32.62 -8.30 -3.57
N ALA A 131 31.94 -9.14 -4.37
CA ALA A 131 31.40 -8.77 -5.67
C ALA A 131 30.10 -7.95 -5.56
N MET A 132 29.42 -7.99 -4.41
CA MET A 132 28.22 -7.19 -4.17
C MET A 132 28.55 -5.71 -4.00
N PRO A 133 27.66 -4.80 -4.43
CA PRO A 133 27.80 -3.39 -4.10
C PRO A 133 27.65 -3.18 -2.58
N ALA A 134 28.42 -2.24 -2.04
CA ALA A 134 28.38 -1.93 -0.61
C ALA A 134 26.99 -1.47 -0.13
N SER A 135 26.21 -0.82 -1.02
CA SER A 135 24.79 -0.55 -0.83
C SER A 135 23.97 -0.95 -2.05
N PHE A 136 22.72 -1.35 -1.83
CA PHE A 136 21.76 -1.64 -2.88
C PHE A 136 20.33 -1.33 -2.43
N THR A 137 19.43 -1.12 -3.39
CA THR A 137 18.01 -0.83 -3.10
C THR A 137 17.19 -2.12 -3.10
N LEU A 138 16.37 -2.31 -2.07
CA LEU A 138 15.29 -3.29 -2.05
C LEU A 138 13.95 -2.55 -2.20
N PRO A 139 13.14 -2.86 -3.23
CA PRO A 139 11.76 -2.39 -3.30
C PRO A 139 10.98 -2.91 -2.09
N ALA A 140 10.26 -2.02 -1.42
CA ALA A 140 9.37 -2.37 -0.32
C ALA A 140 8.05 -1.62 -0.49
N GLU A 141 7.00 -2.22 0.06
CA GLU A 141 5.64 -1.69 -0.04
C GLU A 141 4.93 -1.85 1.30
N PRO A 142 4.03 -0.91 1.65
CA PRO A 142 3.14 -1.08 2.77
C PRO A 142 2.15 -2.21 2.49
N GLY A 143 1.70 -2.86 3.57
CA GLY A 143 0.49 -3.66 3.56
C GLY A 143 -0.74 -2.83 3.21
N ASP A 144 -1.83 -3.51 2.89
CA ASP A 144 -3.13 -2.94 2.59
C ASP A 144 -3.93 -2.54 3.84
N GLU A 145 -3.55 -3.07 5.01
CA GLU A 145 -4.26 -2.84 6.27
C GLU A 145 -3.32 -2.50 7.44
N VAL A 146 -3.87 -1.74 8.39
CA VAL A 146 -3.27 -1.53 9.71
C VAL A 146 -3.64 -2.67 10.64
N SER A 147 -2.63 -3.27 11.25
CA SER A 147 -2.79 -4.36 12.21
C SER A 147 -2.97 -3.82 13.62
N THR A 148 -3.99 -4.31 14.32
CA THR A 148 -4.13 -4.11 15.77
C THR A 148 -3.33 -5.18 16.48
N VAL A 149 -2.31 -4.76 17.22
CA VAL A 149 -1.39 -5.67 17.93
C VAL A 149 -1.49 -5.40 19.43
N ALA A 150 -1.57 -6.48 20.21
CA ALA A 150 -1.57 -6.44 21.66
C ALA A 150 -0.27 -7.05 22.20
N ALA A 151 0.44 -6.31 23.05
CA ALA A 151 1.63 -6.76 23.77
C ALA A 151 1.21 -7.73 24.89
N MET A 152 1.00 -9.00 24.53
CA MET A 152 0.56 -10.02 25.47
C MET A 152 1.66 -10.33 26.48
N PRO A 153 1.33 -10.44 27.79
CA PRO A 153 2.30 -10.84 28.80
C PRO A 153 2.98 -12.16 28.44
N GLU A 154 4.32 -12.23 28.62
CA GLU A 154 5.09 -13.44 28.36
C GLU A 154 4.51 -14.66 29.11
N GLN A 155 4.67 -15.83 28.51
CA GLN A 155 4.09 -17.09 29.00
C GLN A 155 4.60 -17.46 30.39
N TRP A 156 3.69 -17.90 31.27
CA TRP A 156 4.04 -18.80 32.37
C TRP A 156 4.32 -20.20 31.78
N PRO A 157 5.39 -20.92 32.17
CA PRO A 157 5.80 -22.17 31.51
C PRO A 157 4.91 -23.40 31.80
N GLY A 158 3.64 -23.20 32.19
CA GLY A 158 2.67 -24.26 32.47
C GLY A 158 1.84 -24.61 31.23
N THR A 159 1.72 -25.90 30.92
CA THR A 159 1.36 -26.46 29.60
C THR A 159 -0.11 -26.35 29.18
N THR A 160 -0.88 -25.37 29.65
CA THR A 160 -2.24 -25.13 29.14
C THR A 160 -2.56 -23.65 29.15
N MET A 161 -2.61 -23.05 27.95
CA MET A 161 -3.14 -21.70 27.75
C MET A 161 -4.64 -21.73 28.00
N ASP A 162 -5.10 -21.13 29.09
CA ASP A 162 -6.53 -20.86 29.25
C ASP A 162 -6.89 -19.73 28.28
N VAL A 163 -7.54 -20.09 27.18
CA VAL A 163 -7.95 -19.16 26.12
C VAL A 163 -8.94 -18.10 26.62
N ASN A 164 -9.64 -18.36 27.73
CA ASN A 164 -10.62 -17.45 28.33
C ASN A 164 -10.03 -16.55 29.42
N GLU A 165 -8.75 -16.75 29.80
CA GLU A 165 -8.08 -15.89 30.77
C GLU A 165 -8.04 -14.45 30.27
N GLN A 166 -8.39 -13.50 31.13
CA GLN A 166 -8.27 -12.08 30.84
C GLN A 166 -6.91 -11.57 31.31
N VAL A 167 -6.25 -10.83 30.43
CA VAL A 167 -4.94 -10.23 30.67
C VAL A 167 -4.99 -8.75 30.31
N GLN A 168 -4.21 -7.93 31.03
CA GLN A 168 -3.94 -6.56 30.61
C GLN A 168 -2.85 -6.60 29.54
N ALA A 169 -3.10 -5.96 28.40
CA ALA A 169 -2.14 -5.83 27.31
C ALA A 169 -2.19 -4.42 26.74
N GLU A 170 -1.03 -3.86 26.44
CA GLU A 170 -0.94 -2.61 25.68
C GLU A 170 -1.29 -2.89 24.21
N VAL A 171 -2.18 -2.08 23.64
CA VAL A 171 -2.65 -2.23 22.26
C VAL A 171 -2.13 -1.08 21.42
N SER A 172 -1.53 -1.42 20.27
CA SER A 172 -1.03 -0.44 19.30
C SER A 172 -1.52 -0.75 17.88
N CYS A 173 -1.56 0.29 17.06
CA CYS A 173 -1.92 0.21 15.65
C CYS A 173 -0.65 0.24 14.79
N LEU A 174 -0.39 -0.84 14.06
CA LEU A 174 0.84 -1.01 13.30
C LEU A 174 0.59 -1.08 11.81
N LEU A 175 1.35 -0.31 11.03
CA LEU A 175 1.44 -0.47 9.59
C LEU A 175 2.73 -1.22 9.25
N TYR A 176 2.60 -2.33 8.54
CA TYR A 176 3.76 -3.13 8.13
C TYR A 176 4.20 -2.77 6.71
N ILE A 177 5.51 -2.61 6.51
CA ILE A 177 6.15 -2.51 5.21
C ILE A 177 7.12 -3.66 5.04
N SER A 178 7.02 -4.36 3.92
CA SER A 178 7.88 -5.51 3.65
C SER A 178 8.57 -5.38 2.30
N PRO A 179 9.82 -5.85 2.17
CA PRO A 179 10.45 -6.00 0.87
C PRO A 179 9.62 -6.91 -0.04
N ARG A 180 9.44 -6.52 -1.30
CA ARG A 180 8.73 -7.31 -2.31
C ARG A 180 9.66 -8.14 -3.18
N GLN A 181 10.91 -7.71 -3.27
CA GLN A 181 11.93 -8.32 -4.10
C GLN A 181 13.26 -8.29 -3.37
N TYR A 182 14.03 -9.36 -3.56
CA TYR A 182 15.33 -9.56 -2.97
C TYR A 182 16.45 -9.39 -4.00
N TYR A 183 17.64 -9.03 -3.50
CA TYR A 183 18.87 -8.99 -4.30
C TYR A 183 19.19 -10.40 -4.83
N PRO A 184 19.76 -10.55 -6.05
CA PRO A 184 20.09 -11.88 -6.59
C PRO A 184 20.88 -12.76 -5.61
N GLY A 185 20.41 -14.00 -5.42
CA GLY A 185 21.02 -14.97 -4.48
C GLY A 185 20.61 -14.79 -3.01
N MET A 186 19.97 -13.68 -2.66
CA MET A 186 19.42 -13.46 -1.32
C MET A 186 18.11 -14.24 -1.16
N THR A 187 17.99 -15.01 -0.08
CA THR A 187 16.79 -15.79 0.25
C THR A 187 15.84 -15.03 1.16
N ASP A 188 16.39 -14.21 2.06
CA ASP A 188 15.57 -13.44 2.99
C ASP A 188 16.34 -12.28 3.64
N VAL A 189 15.59 -11.37 4.27
CA VAL A 189 16.10 -10.32 5.14
C VAL A 189 15.42 -10.47 6.48
N TYR A 190 16.17 -10.43 7.57
CA TYR A 190 15.66 -10.57 8.94
C TYR A 190 15.91 -9.26 9.69
N ALA A 191 14.96 -8.83 10.53
CA ALA A 191 15.23 -7.78 11.49
C ALA A 191 16.27 -8.29 12.51
N ALA A 192 17.31 -7.51 12.79
CA ALA A 192 18.31 -7.88 13.78
C ALA A 192 17.78 -7.59 15.19
N LYS A 193 18.03 -8.50 16.14
CA LYS A 193 17.67 -8.27 17.54
C LYS A 193 18.44 -7.09 18.14
N GLY A 194 17.77 -6.38 19.05
CA GLY A 194 18.30 -5.23 19.79
C GLY A 194 17.61 -3.92 19.44
N ASP A 195 18.08 -2.84 20.04
CA ASP A 195 17.37 -1.56 20.11
C ASP A 195 17.38 -0.75 18.79
N ASP A 196 18.16 -1.17 17.79
CA ASP A 196 18.23 -0.47 16.50
C ASP A 196 17.36 -1.18 15.45
N PRO A 197 16.11 -0.71 15.21
CA PRO A 197 15.17 -1.35 14.30
C PRO A 197 15.59 -1.26 12.83
N GLN A 198 16.64 -0.49 12.53
CA GLN A 198 17.21 -0.39 11.19
C GLN A 198 18.33 -1.41 10.91
N ARG A 199 18.76 -2.17 11.92
CA ARG A 199 19.71 -3.27 11.73
C ARG A 199 18.99 -4.50 11.21
N VAL A 200 19.62 -5.13 10.23
CA VAL A 200 19.08 -6.33 9.57
C VAL A 200 20.18 -7.36 9.35
N VAL A 201 19.77 -8.60 9.17
CA VAL A 201 20.63 -9.70 8.74
C VAL A 201 20.12 -10.17 7.39
N LEU A 202 20.99 -10.16 6.39
CA LEU A 202 20.69 -10.69 5.07
C LEU A 202 21.06 -12.16 5.04
N GLU A 203 20.23 -12.99 4.43
CA GLU A 203 20.52 -14.41 4.20
C GLU A 203 20.59 -14.68 2.71
N PHE A 204 21.58 -15.47 2.34
CA PHE A 204 21.86 -15.87 0.97
C PHE A 204 21.93 -17.37 0.89
N ALA A 205 21.56 -17.89 -0.28
CA ALA A 205 21.75 -19.29 -0.62
C ALA A 205 22.89 -19.43 -1.63
N GLU A 206 23.67 -20.49 -1.44
CA GLU A 206 24.65 -20.95 -2.41
C GLU A 206 24.45 -22.45 -2.61
N THR A 207 24.42 -22.88 -3.86
CA THR A 207 24.49 -24.29 -4.23
C THR A 207 25.92 -24.60 -4.64
N GLY A 208 26.63 -25.33 -3.78
CA GLY A 208 28.01 -25.73 -4.02
C GLY A 208 28.15 -26.95 -4.93
N GLU A 209 29.37 -27.48 -4.99
CA GLU A 209 29.66 -28.74 -5.68
C GLU A 209 28.81 -29.90 -5.11
N ALA A 210 28.43 -30.84 -5.96
CA ALA A 210 27.50 -31.94 -5.64
C ALA A 210 26.07 -31.52 -5.23
N ASN A 211 25.62 -30.33 -5.63
CA ASN A 211 24.29 -29.78 -5.31
C ASN A 211 24.04 -29.59 -3.80
N ALA A 212 25.10 -29.39 -3.02
CA ALA A 212 24.97 -29.10 -1.59
C ALA A 212 24.44 -27.68 -1.38
N PHE A 213 23.27 -27.55 -0.78
CA PHE A 213 22.66 -26.27 -0.43
C PHE A 213 23.28 -25.74 0.87
N SER A 214 23.77 -24.50 0.85
CA SER A 214 24.27 -23.81 2.04
C SER A 214 23.64 -22.42 2.16
N LEU A 215 23.38 -22.01 3.40
CA LEU A 215 22.91 -20.67 3.73
C LEU A 215 24.04 -19.91 4.43
N TRP A 216 24.21 -18.65 4.08
CA TRP A 216 25.14 -17.76 4.75
C TRP A 216 24.50 -16.41 5.03
N LYS A 217 24.98 -15.74 6.08
CA LYS A 217 24.35 -14.53 6.64
C LYS A 217 25.35 -13.42 6.85
N VAL A 218 24.92 -12.19 6.57
CA VAL A 218 25.73 -10.99 6.81
C VAL A 218 24.88 -9.88 7.42
N SER A 219 25.45 -9.20 8.41
CA SER A 219 24.85 -8.01 9.00
C SER A 219 24.81 -6.85 8.01
N ALA A 220 23.73 -6.08 8.06
CA ALA A 220 23.52 -4.88 7.28
C ALA A 220 22.65 -3.87 8.05
N ARG A 221 22.50 -2.69 7.49
CA ARG A 221 21.58 -1.65 7.97
C ARG A 221 20.75 -1.16 6.80
N TYR A 222 19.48 -0.85 7.02
CA TYR A 222 18.66 -0.18 6.01
C TYR A 222 18.32 1.26 6.39
N ARG A 223 18.05 2.07 5.37
CA ARG A 223 17.40 3.39 5.49
C ARG A 223 16.35 3.52 4.40
N PHE A 224 15.31 4.30 4.62
CA PHE A 224 14.36 4.63 3.57
C PHE A 224 15.05 5.48 2.51
N LYS A 225 14.90 5.09 1.23
CA LYS A 225 15.46 5.82 0.10
C LYS A 225 14.79 7.19 -0.07
N GLN A 226 13.51 7.28 0.28
CA GLN A 226 12.78 8.54 0.28
C GLN A 226 13.21 9.41 1.47
N ALA A 227 13.87 10.54 1.18
CA ALA A 227 14.47 11.40 2.21
C ALA A 227 13.46 11.93 3.23
N SER A 228 12.24 12.28 2.80
CA SER A 228 11.18 12.76 3.70
C SER A 228 10.75 11.69 4.71
N LEU A 229 10.64 10.42 4.26
CA LEU A 229 10.28 9.30 5.13
C LEU A 229 11.41 8.99 6.11
N GLN A 230 12.66 8.96 5.65
CA GLN A 230 13.80 8.75 6.53
C GLN A 230 13.96 9.89 7.55
N GLN A 231 13.67 11.14 7.17
CA GLN A 231 13.73 12.27 8.09
C GLN A 231 12.70 12.15 9.22
N GLN A 232 11.50 11.63 8.96
CA GLN A 232 10.50 11.37 10.01
C GLN A 232 10.98 10.31 10.99
N VAL A 233 11.63 9.25 10.50
CA VAL A 233 12.28 8.23 11.34
C VAL A 233 13.39 8.85 12.18
N ASP A 234 14.31 9.60 11.56
CA ASP A 234 15.47 10.19 12.24
C ASP A 234 15.04 11.20 13.34
N LYS A 235 13.89 11.86 13.18
CA LYS A 235 13.32 12.80 14.18
C LYS A 235 12.45 12.12 15.24
N GLY A 236 12.18 10.83 15.12
CA GLY A 236 11.24 10.12 15.98
C GLY A 236 9.77 10.49 15.76
N GLU A 237 9.45 11.20 14.67
CA GLU A 237 8.06 11.48 14.25
C GLU A 237 7.38 10.20 13.73
N LEU A 238 8.17 9.26 13.19
CA LEU A 238 7.72 7.93 12.80
C LEU A 238 8.48 6.86 13.57
N ALA A 239 7.79 6.18 14.49
CA ALA A 239 8.39 5.14 15.32
C ALA A 239 8.45 3.80 14.58
N LEU A 240 9.65 3.20 14.55
CA LEU A 240 9.88 1.84 14.07
C LEU A 240 9.96 0.89 15.26
N LEU A 241 9.29 -0.27 15.19
CA LEU A 241 9.40 -1.25 16.27
C LEU A 241 10.69 -2.09 16.14
N PRO A 242 11.36 -2.40 17.27
CA PRO A 242 12.43 -3.39 17.34
C PRO A 242 12.00 -4.80 16.91
N ALA A 243 12.96 -5.65 16.56
CA ALA A 243 12.70 -7.01 16.06
C ALA A 243 12.09 -7.96 17.12
N ASP A 244 12.40 -7.75 18.39
CA ASP A 244 11.90 -8.52 19.53
C ASP A 244 10.43 -8.23 19.85
N GLU A 245 9.97 -7.02 19.55
CA GLU A 245 8.55 -6.65 19.63
C GLU A 245 7.76 -7.12 18.38
N GLN A 246 8.46 -7.54 17.33
CA GLN A 246 7.85 -8.07 16.12
C GLN A 246 7.73 -9.59 16.20
N ASN A 247 6.50 -10.11 16.19
CA ASN A 247 6.25 -11.55 16.06
C ASN A 247 6.44 -12.06 14.61
N ARG A 248 7.49 -11.61 13.91
CA ARG A 248 7.80 -11.96 12.51
C ARG A 248 9.28 -12.31 12.36
N LYS A 249 9.56 -13.37 11.59
CA LYS A 249 10.93 -13.81 11.33
C LYS A 249 11.59 -12.96 10.24
N SER A 250 10.97 -12.89 9.07
CA SER A 250 11.42 -12.02 7.97
C SER A 250 11.14 -10.55 8.28
N LEU A 251 11.92 -9.66 7.68
CA LEU A 251 11.84 -8.22 7.88
C LEU A 251 10.46 -7.73 7.49
N SER A 252 9.76 -7.18 8.48
CA SER A 252 8.51 -6.46 8.29
C SER A 252 8.62 -5.18 9.10
N ILE A 253 8.98 -4.09 8.45
CA ILE A 253 9.18 -2.80 9.09
C ILE A 253 7.84 -2.35 9.66
N ALA A 254 7.70 -2.40 10.97
CA ALA A 254 6.48 -2.02 11.66
C ALA A 254 6.54 -0.54 12.03
N PHE A 255 5.63 0.26 11.47
CA PHE A 255 5.39 1.64 11.85
C PHE A 255 4.32 1.68 12.93
N LYS A 256 4.67 2.24 14.09
CA LYS A 256 3.70 2.48 15.15
C LYS A 256 2.92 3.74 14.81
N LEU A 257 1.64 3.58 14.46
CA LEU A 257 0.77 4.69 14.08
C LEU A 257 0.13 5.37 15.30
N ALA A 258 -0.30 4.55 16.27
CA ALA A 258 -0.97 5.01 17.47
C ALA A 258 -0.87 3.98 18.59
N ASP A 259 -0.94 4.49 19.82
CA ASP A 259 -1.22 3.70 21.02
C ASP A 259 -2.68 3.84 21.41
N LEU A 260 -3.35 2.70 21.55
CA LEU A 260 -4.70 2.63 22.10
C LEU A 260 -4.71 2.44 23.62
N GLY A 261 -3.52 2.29 24.23
CA GLY A 261 -3.33 2.14 25.68
C GLY A 261 -3.52 0.70 26.17
N GLU A 262 -3.64 0.55 27.49
CA GLU A 262 -3.89 -0.75 28.13
C GLU A 262 -5.35 -1.17 27.96
N HIS A 263 -5.56 -2.43 27.55
CA HIS A 263 -6.87 -3.05 27.47
C HIS A 263 -6.86 -4.41 28.16
N GLU A 264 -7.96 -4.70 28.84
CA GLU A 264 -8.22 -6.05 29.30
C GLU A 264 -8.73 -6.88 28.11
N LEU A 265 -8.01 -7.95 27.77
CA LEU A 265 -8.28 -8.79 26.60
C LEU A 265 -8.20 -10.26 26.99
N MET A 266 -8.90 -11.14 26.26
CA MET A 266 -8.67 -12.57 26.38
C MET A 266 -7.26 -12.89 25.89
N ARG A 267 -6.57 -13.78 26.61
CA ARG A 267 -5.24 -14.27 26.24
C ARG A 267 -5.23 -14.85 24.83
N ALA A 268 -6.31 -15.51 24.42
CA ALA A 268 -6.57 -15.82 23.02
C ALA A 268 -7.12 -14.60 22.28
N TYR A 269 -6.27 -13.59 22.05
CA TYR A 269 -6.63 -12.32 21.40
C TYR A 269 -7.49 -12.47 20.14
N GLN A 270 -7.17 -13.47 19.32
CA GLN A 270 -7.78 -13.72 18.01
C GLN A 270 -9.31 -13.95 18.07
N ILE A 271 -9.84 -14.37 19.22
CA ILE A 271 -11.25 -14.71 19.42
C ILE A 271 -11.99 -13.72 20.34
N ASP A 272 -11.31 -12.68 20.86
CA ASP A 272 -11.95 -11.70 21.71
C ASP A 272 -12.82 -10.74 20.89
N TYR A 273 -14.10 -10.62 21.26
CA TYR A 273 -15.06 -9.76 20.56
C TYR A 273 -14.67 -8.26 20.61
N ARG A 274 -13.91 -7.84 21.63
CA ARG A 274 -13.42 -6.46 21.81
C ARG A 274 -12.41 -6.06 20.73
N VAL A 275 -11.72 -7.03 20.11
CA VAL A 275 -10.79 -6.78 19.00
C VAL A 275 -11.47 -6.06 17.85
N LYS A 276 -12.74 -6.32 17.58
CA LYS A 276 -13.47 -5.61 16.52
C LYS A 276 -13.54 -4.10 16.76
N ALA A 277 -13.73 -3.69 18.02
CA ALA A 277 -13.75 -2.27 18.38
C ALA A 277 -12.35 -1.65 18.26
N LEU A 278 -11.31 -2.36 18.70
CA LEU A 278 -9.92 -1.92 18.57
C LEU A 278 -9.48 -1.81 17.10
N ASN A 279 -9.85 -2.77 16.25
CA ASN A 279 -9.62 -2.71 14.81
C ASN A 279 -10.28 -1.46 14.19
N SER A 280 -11.49 -1.12 14.64
CA SER A 280 -12.21 0.06 14.16
C SER A 280 -11.50 1.35 14.60
N GLN A 281 -10.88 1.38 15.78
CA GLN A 281 -10.05 2.49 16.24
C GLN A 281 -8.76 2.60 15.41
N CYS A 282 -8.06 1.48 15.15
CA CYS A 282 -6.88 1.49 14.29
C CYS A 282 -7.19 1.92 12.85
N TYR A 283 -8.35 1.54 12.32
CA TYR A 283 -8.83 2.02 11.03
C TYR A 283 -9.06 3.54 11.05
N ALA A 284 -9.59 4.10 12.14
CA ALA A 284 -9.74 5.55 12.27
C ALA A 284 -8.37 6.28 12.33
N GLU A 285 -7.37 5.70 13.00
CA GLU A 285 -6.00 6.27 13.03
C GLU A 285 -5.33 6.19 11.66
N GLN A 286 -5.52 5.09 10.92
CA GLN A 286 -5.06 4.93 9.54
C GLN A 286 -5.53 6.10 8.64
N MET A 287 -6.80 6.52 8.79
CA MET A 287 -7.38 7.59 7.99
C MET A 287 -6.80 8.99 8.31
N LYS A 288 -6.10 9.16 9.44
CA LYS A 288 -5.47 10.44 9.83
C LYS A 288 -4.07 10.62 9.24
N LEU A 289 -3.42 9.56 8.75
CA LEU A 289 -2.05 9.62 8.27
C LEU A 289 -1.86 10.49 7.03
N GLY A 290 -2.92 10.66 6.23
CA GLY A 290 -2.86 11.42 4.98
C GLY A 290 -1.85 10.85 3.98
N ARG A 291 -1.46 11.68 3.01
CA ARG A 291 -0.48 11.30 1.99
C ARG A 291 0.94 11.28 2.60
N PRO A 292 1.79 10.29 2.24
CA PRO A 292 1.60 9.36 1.14
C PRO A 292 0.90 8.05 1.49
N TYR A 293 0.55 7.82 2.75
CA TYR A 293 0.00 6.55 3.23
C TYR A 293 -1.37 6.24 2.61
N THR A 294 -2.25 7.25 2.51
CA THR A 294 -3.58 7.12 1.90
C THR A 294 -3.56 6.70 0.44
N PHE A 295 -2.43 6.81 -0.25
CA PHE A 295 -2.29 6.21 -1.57
C PHE A 295 -2.41 4.68 -1.49
N PHE A 296 -1.84 4.03 -0.47
CA PHE A 296 -1.69 2.58 -0.41
C PHE A 296 -2.69 1.87 0.50
N MET A 297 -3.42 2.61 1.32
CA MET A 297 -4.38 2.05 2.27
C MET A 297 -5.64 2.92 2.39
N GLY A 298 -6.71 2.33 2.92
CA GLY A 298 -7.99 3.00 3.10
C GLY A 298 -8.84 3.03 1.83
N ALA A 299 -9.70 4.03 1.71
CA ALA A 299 -10.66 4.17 0.61
C ALA A 299 -10.65 5.61 0.04
N GLY A 300 -11.23 5.79 -1.14
CA GLY A 300 -11.45 7.10 -1.76
C GLY A 300 -10.51 7.44 -2.92
N LEU A 301 -10.41 8.73 -3.23
CA LEU A 301 -9.69 9.28 -4.37
C LEU A 301 -8.20 8.89 -4.42
N ASP A 302 -7.53 8.77 -3.28
CA ASP A 302 -6.11 8.43 -3.23
C ASP A 302 -5.83 6.98 -3.68
N ARG A 303 -6.88 6.17 -3.88
CA ARG A 303 -6.79 4.80 -4.39
C ARG A 303 -6.73 4.73 -5.92
N VAL A 304 -6.70 5.86 -6.63
CA VAL A 304 -6.56 5.90 -8.10
C VAL A 304 -5.16 5.42 -8.50
N GLU A 305 -5.09 4.45 -9.42
CA GLU A 305 -3.85 3.86 -9.92
C GLU A 305 -3.55 4.25 -11.37
N ALA A 306 -4.58 4.48 -12.19
CA ALA A 306 -4.41 4.83 -13.58
C ALA A 306 -5.57 5.66 -14.13
N VAL A 307 -5.26 6.47 -15.14
CA VAL A 307 -6.23 7.20 -15.96
C VAL A 307 -5.95 6.84 -17.42
N THR A 308 -6.99 6.52 -18.18
CA THR A 308 -6.90 6.22 -19.60
C THR A 308 -7.91 7.06 -20.39
N TYR A 309 -7.57 7.32 -21.65
CA TYR A 309 -8.41 8.11 -22.56
C TYR A 309 -8.84 7.25 -23.75
N PRO A 310 -10.05 7.47 -24.31
CA PRO A 310 -10.48 6.81 -25.53
C PRO A 310 -9.45 7.01 -26.64
N GLN A 311 -9.19 5.96 -27.42
CA GLN A 311 -8.39 6.08 -28.63
C GLN A 311 -9.20 6.85 -29.68
N LYS A 312 -8.59 7.90 -30.24
CA LYS A 312 -9.16 8.67 -31.34
C LYS A 312 -9.01 7.94 -32.66
#